data_AF-A0A5C4R0W9-F1
#
_entry.id   AF-A0A5C4R0W9-F1
#
_cell.length_a   1.000
_cell.length_b   1.000
_cell.length_c   1.000
_cell.angle_alpha   90.00
_cell.angle_beta   90.00
_cell.angle_gamma   90.00
#
_symmetry.space_group_name_H-M   'P 1'
#
loop_
_entity.id
_entity.type
_entity.pdbx_description
1 polymer ?
#
loop_
_entity_poly.entity_id
_entity_poly.type
_entity_poly.pdbx_seq_one_letter_code
_entity_poly.pdbx_strand_id
1 'polypeptide(L)'
;MPDPVRSQSPASLAADALRISSDLVRKEVSLAKAELRQNLNRAGTGLGMLVAAAVLGIVTLNVLTVALVAALAETDLGPIWSAVVVGVVLAILAYVLLRKGMADLKPENLMPTRTVENVQRDASAVKEAYHDA
;
A
#
# COMPACT_ATOMS: atom_id res chain seq x y z
N MET A 1 55.50 -37.66 -10.01
CA MET A 1 54.50 -37.84 -8.93
C MET A 1 53.13 -37.83 -9.60
N PRO A 2 52.33 -38.91 -9.52
CA PRO A 2 50.96 -38.91 -10.04
C PRO A 2 50.01 -38.23 -9.04
N ASP A 3 49.18 -37.30 -9.52
CA ASP A 3 48.16 -36.64 -8.70
C ASP A 3 47.01 -37.61 -8.38
N PRO A 4 46.60 -37.76 -7.10
CA PRO A 4 45.49 -38.63 -6.75
C PRO A 4 44.17 -38.00 -7.20
N VAL A 5 43.51 -38.64 -8.17
CA VAL A 5 42.13 -38.36 -8.57
C VAL A 5 41.23 -38.58 -7.35
N ARG A 6 40.73 -37.48 -6.79
CA ARG A 6 39.86 -37.47 -5.61
C ARG A 6 38.54 -38.17 -5.96
N SER A 7 38.41 -39.44 -5.59
CA SER A 7 37.17 -40.22 -5.73
C SER A 7 36.04 -39.53 -4.95
N GLN A 8 35.14 -38.87 -5.66
CA GLN A 8 33.95 -38.25 -5.08
C GLN A 8 33.10 -39.35 -4.45
N SER A 9 33.00 -39.37 -3.11
CA SER A 9 32.15 -40.33 -2.43
C SER A 9 30.69 -39.84 -2.49
N PRO A 10 29.69 -40.73 -2.49
CA PRO A 10 28.28 -40.32 -2.41
C PRO A 10 27.99 -39.39 -1.22
N ALA A 11 28.76 -39.53 -0.13
CA ALA A 11 28.67 -38.65 1.03
C ALA A 11 29.18 -37.23 0.76
N SER A 12 30.21 -37.04 -0.10
CA SER A 12 30.67 -35.70 -0.46
C SER A 12 29.68 -34.97 -1.38
N LEU A 13 29.00 -35.69 -2.28
CA LEU A 13 27.97 -35.10 -3.16
C LEU A 13 26.72 -34.68 -2.38
N ALA A 14 26.30 -35.47 -1.38
CA ALA A 14 25.20 -35.11 -0.50
C ALA A 14 25.54 -33.87 0.36
N ALA A 15 26.77 -33.79 0.87
CA ALA A 15 27.24 -32.62 1.61
C ALA A 15 27.29 -31.35 0.75
N ASP A 16 27.71 -31.47 -0.51
CA ASP A 16 27.74 -30.36 -1.47
C ASP A 16 26.33 -29.91 -1.87
N ALA A 17 25.39 -30.84 -2.09
CA ALA A 17 23.99 -30.52 -2.38
C ALA A 17 23.30 -29.77 -1.22
N LEU A 18 23.57 -30.18 0.03
CA LEU A 18 23.06 -29.50 1.23
C LEU A 18 23.63 -28.09 1.40
N ARG A 19 24.93 -27.91 1.08
CA ARG A 19 25.58 -26.59 1.04
C ARG A 19 24.97 -25.68 -0.01
N ILE A 20 24.82 -26.16 -1.25
CA ILE A 20 24.20 -25.40 -2.34
C ILE A 20 22.76 -25.01 -1.98
N SER A 21 21.99 -25.93 -1.39
CA SER A 21 20.62 -25.66 -0.93
C SER A 21 20.59 -24.55 0.14
N SER A 22 21.52 -24.60 1.09
CA SER A 22 21.64 -23.57 2.15
C SER A 22 22.03 -22.19 1.58
N ASP A 23 22.92 -22.17 0.57
CA ASP A 23 23.31 -20.94 -0.12
C ASP A 23 22.16 -20.36 -0.96
N LEU A 24 21.33 -21.22 -1.55
CA LEU A 24 20.15 -20.80 -2.30
C LEU A 24 19.11 -20.15 -1.38
N VAL A 25 18.80 -20.78 -0.24
CA VAL A 25 17.88 -20.21 0.77
C VAL A 25 18.38 -18.86 1.26
N ARG A 26 19.68 -18.72 1.54
CA ARG A 26 20.27 -17.43 1.94
C ARG A 26 20.14 -16.38 0.84
N LYS A 27 20.33 -16.76 -0.43
CA LYS A 27 20.14 -15.88 -1.59
C LYS A 27 18.68 -15.45 -1.74
N GLU A 28 17.73 -16.36 -1.63
CA GLU A 28 16.30 -16.03 -1.71
C GLU A 28 15.87 -15.09 -0.58
N VAL A 29 16.34 -15.33 0.64
CA VAL A 29 16.08 -14.41 1.77
C VAL A 29 16.70 -13.03 1.50
N SER A 30 17.92 -12.99 0.95
CA SER A 30 18.57 -11.72 0.57
C SER A 30 17.79 -10.99 -0.52
N LEU A 31 17.32 -11.72 -1.54
CA LEU A 31 16.52 -11.18 -2.64
C LEU A 31 15.18 -10.66 -2.13
N ALA A 32 14.45 -11.45 -1.33
CA ALA A 32 13.19 -11.05 -0.71
C ALA A 32 13.36 -9.80 0.16
N LYS A 33 14.47 -9.69 0.90
CA LYS A 33 14.81 -8.48 1.66
C LYS A 33 15.09 -7.28 0.75
N ALA A 34 15.78 -7.48 -0.37
CA ALA A 34 16.06 -6.42 -1.33
C ALA A 34 14.77 -5.92 -2.01
N GLU A 35 13.91 -6.82 -2.43
CA GLU A 35 12.60 -6.50 -3.02
C GLU A 35 11.69 -5.82 -2.00
N LEU A 36 11.65 -6.30 -0.75
CA LEU A 36 10.91 -5.64 0.33
C LEU A 36 11.41 -4.21 0.55
N ARG A 37 12.72 -3.97 0.59
CA ARG A 37 13.28 -2.62 0.69
C ARG A 37 12.90 -1.74 -0.49
N GLN A 38 12.94 -2.28 -1.70
CA GLN A 38 12.53 -1.55 -2.90
C GLN A 38 11.03 -1.19 -2.85
N ASN A 39 10.18 -2.11 -2.41
CA ASN A 39 8.75 -1.90 -2.23
C ASN A 39 8.48 -0.84 -1.15
N LEU A 40 9.19 -0.90 -0.02
CA LEU A 40 9.10 0.08 1.05
C LEU A 40 9.54 1.48 0.60
N ASN A 41 10.63 1.58 -0.17
CA ASN A 41 11.08 2.86 -0.72
C ASN A 41 10.04 3.44 -1.69
N ARG A 42 9.49 2.64 -2.60
CA ARG A 42 8.43 3.06 -3.52
C ARG A 42 7.19 3.52 -2.77
N ALA A 43 6.75 2.76 -1.77
CA ALA A 43 5.64 3.12 -0.91
C ALA A 43 5.92 4.42 -0.13
N GLY A 44 7.14 4.58 0.39
CA GLY A 44 7.58 5.77 1.12
C GLY A 44 7.60 7.02 0.25
N THR A 45 8.16 6.95 -0.96
CA THR A 45 8.11 8.06 -1.93
C THR A 45 6.67 8.36 -2.33
N GLY A 46 5.85 7.34 -2.59
CA GLY A 46 4.43 7.49 -2.89
C GLY A 46 3.69 8.23 -1.77
N LEU A 47 3.86 7.80 -0.53
CA LEU A 47 3.27 8.43 0.64
C LEU A 47 3.77 9.87 0.83
N GLY A 48 5.07 10.11 0.63
CA GLY A 48 5.66 11.45 0.67
C GLY A 48 5.05 12.40 -0.35
N MET A 49 4.84 11.93 -1.59
CA MET A 49 4.16 12.71 -2.63
C MET A 49 2.70 12.99 -2.27
N LEU A 50 1.97 12.03 -1.68
CA LEU A 50 0.59 12.23 -1.24
C LEU A 50 0.50 13.28 -0.12
N VAL A 51 1.42 13.25 0.84
CA VAL A 51 1.48 14.26 1.91
C VAL A 51 1.78 15.63 1.33
N ALA A 52 2.77 15.74 0.43
CA ALA A 52 3.09 17.00 -0.23
C ALA A 52 1.91 17.55 -1.05
N ALA A 53 1.23 16.68 -1.81
CA ALA A 53 0.03 17.03 -2.57
C ALA A 53 -1.11 17.48 -1.66
N ALA A 54 -1.31 16.84 -0.50
CA ALA A 54 -2.33 17.25 0.47
C ALA A 54 -2.04 18.65 1.04
N VAL A 55 -0.79 18.92 1.42
CA VAL A 55 -0.38 20.25 1.92
C VAL A 55 -0.58 21.32 0.85
N LEU A 56 -0.09 21.08 -0.37
CA LEU A 56 -0.28 22.02 -1.48
C LEU A 56 -1.77 22.21 -1.81
N GLY A 57 -2.55 21.13 -1.80
CA GLY A 57 -4.00 21.17 -2.02
C GLY A 57 -4.71 22.06 -1.00
N ILE A 58 -4.33 22.00 0.29
CA ILE A 58 -4.88 22.87 1.33
C ILE A 58 -4.53 24.34 1.04
N VAL A 59 -3.28 24.64 0.69
CA VAL A 59 -2.85 26.02 0.37
C VAL A 59 -3.61 26.55 -0.85
N THR A 60 -3.67 25.77 -1.92
CA THR A 60 -4.41 26.13 -3.15
C THR A 60 -5.89 26.34 -2.87
N LEU A 61 -6.54 25.47 -2.09
CA LEU A 61 -7.94 25.64 -1.73
C LEU A 61 -8.18 26.95 -0.96
N ASN A 62 -7.30 27.31 -0.03
CA ASN A 62 -7.42 28.59 0.69
C ASN A 62 -7.29 29.79 -0.25
N VAL A 63 -6.29 29.79 -1.15
CA VAL A 63 -6.10 30.87 -2.13
C VAL A 63 -7.32 30.99 -3.05
N LEU A 64 -7.83 29.87 -3.58
CA LEU A 64 -9.02 29.86 -4.43
C LEU A 64 -10.27 30.31 -3.68
N THR A 65 -10.42 29.94 -2.41
CA THR A 65 -11.54 30.38 -1.57
C THR A 65 -11.54 31.89 -1.43
N VAL A 66 -10.39 32.49 -1.09
CA VAL A 66 -10.25 33.95 -0.97
C VAL A 66 -10.51 34.62 -2.32
N ALA A 67 -9.96 34.08 -3.41
CA ALA A 67 -10.18 34.63 -4.75
C ALA A 67 -11.66 34.60 -5.15
N LEU A 68 -12.37 33.51 -4.86
CA LEU A 68 -13.79 33.36 -5.16
C LEU A 68 -14.63 34.33 -4.32
N VAL A 69 -14.34 34.45 -3.02
CA VAL A 69 -15.01 35.42 -2.15
C VAL A 69 -14.78 36.85 -2.65
N ALA A 70 -13.55 37.20 -3.02
CA ALA A 70 -13.24 38.52 -3.57
C ALA A 70 -13.98 38.78 -4.88
N ALA A 71 -14.01 37.81 -5.79
CA ALA A 71 -14.72 37.93 -7.06
C ALA A 71 -16.24 38.10 -6.86
N LEU A 72 -16.86 37.37 -5.93
CA LEU A 72 -18.27 37.55 -5.59
C LEU A 72 -18.52 38.87 -4.85
N ALA A 73 -17.55 39.35 -4.07
CA ALA A 73 -17.68 40.60 -3.33
C ALA A 73 -17.74 41.84 -4.24
N GLU A 74 -17.27 41.74 -5.50
CA GLU A 74 -17.44 42.79 -6.52
C GLU A 74 -18.87 42.87 -7.08
N THR A 75 -19.74 41.92 -6.73
CA THR A 75 -21.17 41.93 -7.09
C THR A 75 -22.02 42.60 -6.00
N ASP A 76 -23.31 42.76 -6.27
CA ASP A 76 -24.29 43.34 -5.31
C ASP A 76 -24.45 42.53 -4.00
N LEU A 77 -23.88 41.33 -3.90
CA LEU A 77 -23.88 40.53 -2.66
C LEU A 77 -23.06 41.18 -1.54
N GLY A 78 -22.00 41.90 -1.89
CA GLY A 78 -21.03 42.46 -0.95
C GLY A 78 -20.18 41.41 -0.22
N PRO A 79 -19.18 41.84 0.58
CA PRO A 79 -18.11 40.96 1.06
C PRO A 79 -18.57 39.85 2.02
N ILE A 80 -19.47 40.17 2.95
CA ILE A 80 -19.90 39.24 4.01
C ILE A 80 -20.74 38.11 3.41
N TRP A 81 -21.75 38.43 2.60
CA TRP A 81 -22.62 37.41 2.00
C TRP A 81 -21.89 36.57 0.96
N SER A 82 -20.91 37.14 0.26
CA SER A 82 -20.02 36.39 -0.63
C SER A 82 -19.24 35.32 0.13
N ALA A 83 -18.66 35.67 1.29
CA ALA A 83 -17.97 34.72 2.16
C ALA A 83 -18.91 33.62 2.69
N VAL A 84 -20.14 33.98 3.08
CA VAL A 84 -21.15 33.01 3.56
C VAL A 84 -21.52 32.01 2.46
N VAL A 85 -21.83 32.49 1.25
CA VAL A 85 -22.24 31.63 0.12
C VAL A 85 -21.12 30.66 -0.25
N VAL A 86 -19.89 31.15 -0.42
CA VAL A 86 -18.73 30.31 -0.74
C VAL A 86 -18.48 29.30 0.39
N GLY A 87 -18.54 29.74 1.64
CA GLY A 87 -18.36 28.88 2.81
C GLY A 87 -19.39 27.74 2.87
N VAL A 88 -20.66 28.02 2.60
CA VAL A 88 -21.73 27.00 2.57
C VAL A 88 -21.49 26.00 1.44
N VAL A 89 -21.13 26.46 0.24
CA VAL A 89 -20.83 25.57 -0.89
C VAL A 89 -19.66 24.63 -0.54
N LEU A 90 -18.57 25.17 0.01
CA LEU A 90 -17.42 24.37 0.42
C LEU A 90 -17.75 23.41 1.56
N ALA A 91 -18.59 23.82 2.52
CA ALA A 91 -19.04 22.95 3.61
C ALA A 91 -19.85 21.75 3.09
N ILE A 92 -20.73 21.96 2.11
CA ILE A 92 -21.48 20.86 1.47
C ILE A 92 -20.52 19.91 0.74
N LEU A 93 -19.57 20.44 -0.04
CA LEU A 93 -18.57 19.63 -0.74
C LEU A 93 -17.73 18.81 0.26
N ALA A 94 -17.26 19.44 1.33
CA ALA A 94 -16.50 18.77 2.39
C ALA A 94 -17.30 17.66 3.06
N TYR A 95 -18.58 17.90 3.36
CA TYR A 95 -19.48 16.89 3.93
C TYR A 95 -19.63 15.67 3.01
N VAL A 96 -19.84 15.88 1.71
CA VAL A 96 -19.97 14.79 0.72
C VAL A 96 -18.66 13.99 0.61
N LEU A 97 -17.51 14.67 0.50
CA LEU A 97 -16.21 14.01 0.43
C LEU A 97 -15.90 13.20 1.69
N LEU A 98 -16.19 13.75 2.87
CA LEU A 98 -16.03 13.04 4.14
C LEU A 98 -16.89 11.78 4.18
N ARG A 99 -18.16 11.88 3.81
CA ARG A 99 -19.09 10.75 3.82
C ARG A 99 -18.64 9.65 2.86
N LYS A 100 -18.18 10.01 1.66
CA LYS A 100 -17.66 9.05 0.68
C LYS A 100 -16.36 8.41 1.17
N GLY A 101 -15.40 9.21 1.62
CA GLY A 101 -14.13 8.69 2.14
C GLY A 101 -14.32 7.73 3.32
N MET A 102 -15.18 8.06 4.27
CA MET A 102 -15.52 7.15 5.38
C MET A 102 -16.20 5.87 4.90
N ALA A 103 -17.02 5.92 3.85
CA ALA A 103 -17.67 4.74 3.29
C ALA A 103 -16.63 3.82 2.61
N ASP A 104 -15.69 4.39 1.88
CA ASP A 104 -14.66 3.63 1.15
C ASP A 104 -13.63 3.00 2.09
N LEU A 105 -13.37 3.62 3.26
CA LEU A 105 -12.43 3.12 4.27
C LEU A 105 -13.03 2.06 5.22
N LYS A 106 -14.27 1.61 5.00
CA LYS A 106 -14.86 0.56 5.83
C LYS A 106 -14.06 -0.75 5.66
N PRO A 107 -13.81 -1.51 6.75
CA PRO A 107 -13.10 -2.78 6.68
C PRO A 107 -13.68 -3.75 5.64
N GLU A 108 -15.00 -3.79 5.52
CA GLU A 108 -15.74 -4.57 4.52
C GLU A 108 -15.32 -4.27 3.07
N ASN A 109 -14.96 -3.02 2.77
CA ASN A 109 -14.52 -2.57 1.45
C ASN A 109 -13.00 -2.69 1.25
N LEU A 110 -12.24 -2.82 2.34
CA LEU A 110 -10.78 -2.95 2.33
C LEU A 110 -10.30 -4.40 2.38
N MET A 111 -11.15 -5.32 2.84
CA MET A 111 -10.83 -6.74 2.90
C MET A 111 -10.94 -7.37 1.50
N PRO A 112 -9.87 -7.99 0.96
CA PRO A 112 -9.94 -8.70 -0.31
C PRO A 112 -10.77 -9.98 -0.13
N THR A 113 -12.05 -9.90 -0.48
CA THR A 113 -13.05 -10.96 -0.22
C THR A 113 -12.64 -12.30 -0.82
N ARG A 114 -12.11 -12.27 -2.05
CA ARG A 114 -11.63 -13.44 -2.80
C ARG A 114 -10.43 -14.12 -2.14
N THR A 115 -9.48 -13.33 -1.62
CA THR A 115 -8.25 -13.85 -1.01
C THR A 115 -8.57 -14.51 0.32
N VAL A 116 -9.45 -13.89 1.12
CA VAL A 116 -9.89 -14.47 2.40
C VAL A 116 -10.68 -15.76 2.19
N GLU A 117 -11.55 -15.81 1.18
CA GLU A 117 -12.33 -16.99 0.83
C GLU A 117 -11.44 -18.16 0.35
N ASN A 118 -10.45 -17.88 -0.50
CA ASN A 118 -9.50 -18.89 -0.96
C ASN A 118 -8.66 -19.46 0.20
N VAL A 119 -8.14 -18.62 1.09
CA VAL A 119 -7.36 -19.06 2.26
C VAL A 119 -8.22 -19.88 3.23
N GLN A 120 -9.50 -19.51 3.43
CA GLN A 120 -10.41 -20.32 4.24
C GLN A 120 -10.67 -21.68 3.61
N ARG A 121 -10.86 -21.75 2.29
CA ARG A 121 -11.10 -22.99 1.55
C ARG A 121 -9.88 -23.93 1.58
N ASP A 122 -8.68 -23.37 1.44
CA ASP A 122 -7.44 -24.15 1.53
C ASP A 122 -7.23 -24.67 2.95
N ALA A 123 -7.51 -23.84 3.96
CA ALA A 123 -7.42 -24.24 5.37
C ALA A 123 -8.44 -25.34 5.74
N SER A 124 -9.67 -25.26 5.22
CA SER A 124 -10.68 -26.31 5.44
C SER A 124 -10.31 -27.61 4.73
N ALA A 125 -9.77 -27.56 3.52
CA ALA A 125 -9.29 -28.76 2.81
C ALA A 125 -8.17 -29.49 3.58
N VAL A 126 -7.23 -28.74 4.18
CA VAL A 126 -6.16 -29.33 5.01
C VAL A 126 -6.71 -29.92 6.30
N LYS A 127 -7.71 -29.27 6.92
CA LYS A 127 -8.35 -29.76 8.15
C LYS A 127 -9.15 -31.04 7.91
N GLU A 128 -9.84 -31.14 6.78
CA GLU A 128 -10.61 -32.32 6.39
C GLU A 128 -9.69 -33.50 6.07
N ALA A 129 -8.58 -33.26 5.36
CA ALA A 129 -7.55 -34.27 5.10
C ALA A 129 -6.87 -34.83 6.37
N TYR A 130 -6.88 -34.08 7.48
CA TYR A 130 -6.36 -34.53 8.78
C TYR A 130 -7.40 -35.24 9.65
N HIS A 131 -8.69 -35.10 9.35
CA HIS A 131 -9.77 -35.74 10.11
C HIS A 131 -10.16 -37.10 9.50
N ASP A 132 -9.89 -37.31 8.21
CA ASP A 132 -10.10 -38.56 7.48
C ASP A 132 -8.88 -39.52 7.50
N ALA A 133 -7.79 -39.15 8.19
CA ALA A 133 -6.57 -39.95 8.37
C ALA A 133 -6.43 -40.45 9.82
#